data_AF-A0A2X2X334-F1
#
_entry.id   AF-A0A2X2X334-F1
#
_cell.length_a   1.000
_cell.length_b   1.000
_cell.length_c   1.000
_cell.angle_alpha   90.00
_cell.angle_beta   90.00
_cell.angle_gamma   90.00
#
_symmetry.space_group_name_H-M   'P 1'
#
loop_
_entity.id
_entity.type
_entity.pdbx_description
1 polymer ?
#
loop_
_entity_poly.entity_id
_entity_poly.type
_entity_poly.pdbx_seq_one_letter_code
_entity_poly.pdbx_strand_id
1 'polypeptide(L)'
;MEEVQSVYCNQHGQQDLKLICSHLLAGRNEPIGFYECEPEDMAWCNECEKALSKTRTDDEQDQWSQDCDYKIVCAVCWGSIKESNQIIKNPMNLTELEQKYTIQYPEVYRQLAENNMLDWGVSGSNWYHDTFPKLKANPPLLLFGYDIEIWNDQELVETSIDEMSDEEDYRNIHPDYQFIPFAQNGAGDLYAFQFDLQNNGEVPVVFIPHDDEEAEILAGNFQDFIFRQLLESVTEIDEDSMFYEEEEENLKQNLFNQLKTHEPYLTAKQIEILNTIYQRDLFEYTYKVPNGSSFETEGLVTFDEVEEIINQQLSFEHLNRRFNYTESPKP
;
A
#
# COMPACT_ATOMS: atom_id res chain seq x y z
N MET A 1 -4.15 -11.97 -35.83
CA MET A 1 -3.39 -10.86 -36.44
C MET A 1 -4.21 -9.63 -36.19
N GLU A 2 -4.01 -8.99 -35.03
CA GLU A 2 -4.57 -7.67 -34.80
C GLU A 2 -3.91 -6.71 -35.79
N GLU A 3 -4.74 -5.95 -36.51
CA GLU A 3 -4.25 -4.88 -37.37
C GLU A 3 -3.67 -3.80 -36.45
N VAL A 4 -2.34 -3.66 -36.44
CA VAL A 4 -1.66 -2.56 -35.76
C VAL A 4 -2.17 -1.25 -36.37
N GLN A 5 -2.97 -0.51 -35.61
CA GLN A 5 -3.48 0.79 -36.05
C GLN A 5 -2.32 1.78 -36.11
N SER A 6 -2.19 2.51 -37.22
CA SER A 6 -1.12 3.48 -37.42
C SER A 6 -1.66 4.86 -37.76
N VAL A 7 -0.92 5.89 -37.37
CA VAL A 7 -1.22 7.30 -37.64
C VAL A 7 -0.05 7.97 -38.34
N TYR A 8 -0.34 8.89 -39.25
CA TYR A 8 0.67 9.75 -39.87
C TYR A 8 0.85 11.03 -39.06
N CYS A 9 2.01 11.18 -38.42
CA CYS A 9 2.41 12.40 -37.74
C CYS A 9 3.25 13.28 -38.67
N ASN A 10 2.90 14.56 -38.77
CA ASN A 10 3.65 15.53 -39.59
C ASN A 10 5.11 15.73 -39.14
N GLN A 11 5.45 15.35 -37.90
CA GLN A 11 6.80 15.46 -37.35
C GLN A 11 7.57 14.13 -37.39
N HIS A 12 6.89 13.00 -37.19
CA HIS A 12 7.53 11.69 -36.96
C HIS A 12 7.19 10.63 -38.02
N GLY A 13 6.41 10.98 -39.04
CA GLY A 13 5.99 10.05 -40.10
C GLY A 13 4.94 9.06 -39.63
N GLN A 14 4.88 7.90 -40.29
CA GLN A 14 3.97 6.81 -39.93
C GLN A 14 4.47 6.08 -38.68
N GLN A 15 3.62 5.98 -37.67
CA GLN A 15 3.90 5.41 -36.35
C GLN A 15 2.65 4.70 -35.83
N ASP A 16 2.79 3.94 -34.74
CA ASP A 16 1.65 3.34 -34.05
C ASP A 16 0.73 4.43 -33.47
N LEU A 17 -0.57 4.15 -33.54
CA LEU A 17 -1.63 5.01 -33.04
C LEU A 17 -1.75 4.86 -31.52
N LYS A 18 -1.78 5.98 -30.81
CA LYS A 18 -2.08 6.03 -29.37
C LYS A 18 -3.13 7.11 -29.08
N LEU A 19 -3.86 7.01 -27.96
CA LEU A 19 -4.92 7.93 -27.57
C LEU A 19 -4.61 8.64 -26.24
N ILE A 20 -4.60 9.97 -26.23
CA ILE A 20 -4.37 10.74 -24.99
C ILE A 20 -5.52 11.71 -24.71
N CYS A 21 -5.87 11.94 -23.44
CA CYS A 21 -6.86 12.96 -23.11
C CYS A 21 -6.42 14.35 -23.59
N SER A 22 -7.39 15.20 -23.95
CA SER A 22 -7.10 16.53 -24.51
C SER A 22 -6.30 17.43 -23.54
N HIS A 23 -6.40 17.19 -22.23
CA HIS A 23 -5.69 17.94 -21.20
C HIS A 23 -4.16 17.80 -21.30
N LEU A 24 -3.66 16.61 -21.65
CA LEU A 24 -2.22 16.35 -21.84
C LEU A 24 -1.63 17.12 -23.04
N LEU A 25 -2.47 17.52 -23.99
CA LEU A 25 -2.07 18.31 -25.16
C LEU A 25 -2.08 19.83 -24.91
N ALA A 26 -2.73 20.29 -23.84
CA ALA A 26 -2.95 21.70 -23.58
C ALA A 26 -1.65 22.49 -23.27
N GLY A 27 -0.49 21.83 -23.19
CA GLY A 27 0.82 22.47 -23.04
C GLY A 27 0.91 23.29 -21.76
N ARG A 28 0.68 22.63 -20.62
CA ARG A 28 0.83 23.27 -19.30
C ARG A 28 2.31 23.42 -18.93
N ASN A 29 2.63 24.42 -18.10
CA ASN A 29 4.00 24.68 -17.64
C ASN A 29 4.48 23.66 -16.58
N GLU A 30 3.56 22.86 -16.04
CA GLU A 30 3.79 21.89 -14.96
C GLU A 30 3.21 20.53 -15.37
N PRO A 31 3.86 19.40 -14.99
CA PRO A 31 3.32 18.06 -15.20
C PRO A 31 1.94 17.90 -14.56
N ILE A 32 0.99 17.29 -15.26
CA ILE A 32 -0.36 16.98 -14.73
C ILE A 32 -0.63 15.48 -14.57
N GLY A 33 0.45 14.70 -14.54
CA GLY A 33 0.43 13.24 -14.42
C GLY A 33 0.09 12.51 -15.71
N PHE A 34 0.39 11.22 -15.74
CA PHE A 34 0.25 10.37 -16.92
C PHE A 34 -0.09 8.94 -16.50
N TYR A 35 -1.37 8.58 -16.58
CA TYR A 35 -1.89 7.23 -16.38
C TYR A 35 -2.05 6.55 -17.73
N GLU A 36 -1.74 5.26 -17.81
CA GLU A 36 -1.82 4.47 -19.04
C GLU A 36 -2.64 3.20 -18.84
N CYS A 37 -3.44 2.86 -19.85
CA CYS A 37 -4.23 1.65 -19.93
C CYS A 37 -3.74 0.82 -21.12
N GLU A 38 -3.33 -0.40 -20.81
CA GLU A 38 -2.87 -1.42 -21.75
C GLU A 38 -3.87 -2.59 -21.67
N PRO A 39 -4.33 -3.15 -22.81
CA PRO A 39 -3.81 -3.00 -24.16
C PRO A 39 -4.41 -1.87 -25.03
N GLU A 40 -5.30 -1.04 -24.49
CA GLU A 40 -6.07 -0.08 -25.28
C GLU A 40 -5.27 1.13 -25.80
N ASP A 41 -3.98 1.25 -25.43
CA ASP A 41 -3.09 2.31 -25.89
C ASP A 41 -3.63 3.72 -25.55
N MET A 42 -4.32 3.83 -24.40
CA MET A 42 -4.96 5.05 -23.91
C MET A 42 -4.24 5.62 -22.69
N ALA A 43 -4.11 6.95 -22.62
CA ALA A 43 -3.56 7.63 -21.45
C ALA A 43 -4.28 8.92 -21.10
N TRP A 44 -4.28 9.26 -19.82
CA TRP A 44 -4.97 10.45 -19.28
C TRP A 44 -4.22 11.05 -18.08
N CYS A 45 -4.62 12.25 -17.66
CA CYS A 45 -3.97 13.01 -16.59
C CYS A 45 -4.63 12.78 -15.20
N ASN A 46 -4.04 13.33 -14.12
CA ASN A 46 -4.59 13.23 -12.75
C ASN A 46 -6.04 13.72 -12.63
N GLU A 47 -6.40 14.81 -13.32
CA GLU A 47 -7.78 15.34 -13.29
C GLU A 47 -8.76 14.31 -13.88
N CYS A 48 -8.37 13.62 -14.96
CA CYS A 48 -9.16 12.56 -15.56
C CYS A 48 -9.19 11.31 -14.67
N GLU A 49 -8.08 10.93 -14.04
CA GLU A 49 -8.03 9.77 -13.12
C GLU A 49 -8.95 9.98 -11.92
N LYS A 50 -8.90 11.17 -11.31
CA LYS A 50 -9.78 11.53 -10.19
C LYS A 50 -11.26 11.55 -10.58
N ALA A 51 -11.57 11.86 -11.85
CA ALA A 51 -12.93 11.75 -12.34
C ALA A 51 -13.34 10.28 -12.56
N LEU A 52 -12.42 9.44 -13.05
CA LEU A 52 -12.65 8.00 -13.26
C LEU A 52 -12.95 7.30 -11.94
N SER A 53 -12.18 7.58 -10.89
CA SER A 53 -12.34 6.95 -9.56
C SER A 53 -13.70 7.23 -8.90
N LYS A 54 -14.45 8.22 -9.39
CA LYS A 54 -15.80 8.58 -8.94
C LYS A 54 -16.91 7.90 -9.73
N THR A 55 -16.60 7.25 -10.85
CA THR A 55 -17.60 6.53 -11.65
C THR A 55 -18.03 5.25 -10.94
N ARG A 56 -19.30 4.87 -11.06
CA ARG A 56 -19.90 3.70 -10.41
C ARG A 56 -20.71 2.82 -11.36
N THR A 57 -21.00 3.32 -12.56
CA THR A 57 -21.82 2.65 -13.57
C THR A 57 -21.19 2.77 -14.95
N ASP A 58 -21.52 1.82 -15.84
CA ASP A 58 -21.05 1.83 -17.23
C ASP A 58 -21.40 3.15 -17.95
N ASP A 59 -22.60 3.71 -17.70
CA ASP A 59 -23.05 4.98 -18.29
C ASP A 59 -22.18 6.17 -17.82
N GLU A 60 -21.77 6.19 -16.55
CA GLU A 60 -20.86 7.22 -16.01
C GLU A 60 -19.44 7.07 -16.56
N GLN A 61 -18.97 5.83 -16.75
CA GLN A 61 -17.67 5.55 -17.34
C GLN A 61 -17.64 5.95 -18.83
N ASP A 62 -18.72 5.71 -19.57
CA ASP A 62 -18.88 6.16 -20.95
C ASP A 62 -18.89 7.69 -21.06
N GLN A 63 -19.57 8.37 -20.13
CA GLN A 63 -19.57 9.84 -20.07
C GLN A 63 -18.19 10.38 -19.72
N TRP A 64 -17.50 9.78 -18.74
CA TRP A 64 -16.13 10.12 -18.40
C TRP A 64 -15.19 10.01 -19.61
N SER A 65 -15.30 8.93 -20.38
CA SER A 65 -14.49 8.71 -21.58
C SER A 65 -14.70 9.80 -22.63
N GLN A 66 -15.95 10.26 -22.79
CA GLN A 66 -16.28 11.40 -23.66
C GLN A 66 -15.70 12.72 -23.13
N ASP A 67 -15.77 12.95 -21.81
CA ASP A 67 -15.29 14.16 -21.15
C ASP A 67 -13.75 14.28 -21.19
N CYS A 68 -13.03 13.15 -21.21
CA CYS A 68 -11.59 13.11 -21.47
C CYS A 68 -11.20 13.67 -22.85
N ASP A 69 -12.13 13.65 -23.82
CA ASP A 69 -11.97 14.15 -25.19
C ASP A 69 -10.66 13.64 -25.84
N TYR A 70 -10.51 12.31 -25.88
CA TYR A 70 -9.29 11.65 -26.36
C TYR A 70 -8.89 12.08 -27.77
N LYS A 71 -7.59 12.34 -27.94
CA LYS A 71 -6.94 12.71 -29.19
C LYS A 71 -5.95 11.66 -29.63
N ILE A 72 -5.90 11.45 -30.94
CA ILE A 72 -4.94 10.55 -31.56
C ILE A 72 -3.57 11.21 -31.63
N VAL A 73 -2.54 10.50 -31.16
CA VAL A 73 -1.13 10.88 -31.30
C VAL A 73 -0.29 9.71 -31.81
N CYS A 74 0.89 9.99 -32.36
CA CYS A 74 1.84 8.92 -32.68
C CYS A 74 2.62 8.46 -31.44
N ALA A 75 3.11 7.21 -31.45
CA ALA A 75 3.96 6.65 -30.40
C ALA A 75 5.15 7.53 -29.98
N VAL A 76 5.74 8.30 -30.90
CA VAL A 76 6.84 9.23 -30.57
C VAL A 76 6.33 10.46 -29.80
N CYS A 77 5.21 11.06 -30.23
CA CYS A 77 4.59 12.16 -29.50
C CYS A 77 4.09 11.71 -28.13
N TRP A 78 3.55 10.49 -28.04
CA TRP A 78 3.19 9.86 -26.78
C TRP A 78 4.37 9.82 -25.81
N GLY A 79 5.53 9.32 -26.25
CA GLY A 79 6.73 9.27 -25.41
C GLY A 79 7.12 10.63 -24.85
N SER A 80 7.16 11.67 -25.69
CA SER A 80 7.46 13.04 -25.25
C SER A 80 6.43 13.62 -24.29
N ILE A 81 5.14 13.31 -24.50
CA ILE A 81 4.05 13.77 -23.62
C ILE A 81 4.13 13.04 -22.28
N LYS A 82 4.39 11.74 -22.28
CA LYS A 82 4.65 10.94 -21.07
C LYS A 82 5.81 11.53 -20.29
N GLU A 83 6.96 11.74 -20.92
CA GLU A 83 8.14 12.32 -20.24
C GLU A 83 7.87 13.71 -19.65
N SER A 84 7.14 14.57 -20.37
CA SER A 84 6.83 15.94 -19.90
C SER A 84 5.72 16.01 -18.85
N ASN A 85 4.92 14.96 -18.71
CA ASN A 85 3.81 14.87 -17.76
C ASN A 85 4.01 13.82 -16.67
N GLN A 86 5.18 13.17 -16.63
CA GLN A 86 5.59 12.43 -15.45
C GLN A 86 5.69 13.41 -14.29
N ILE A 87 4.78 13.27 -13.33
CA ILE A 87 4.98 13.87 -12.02
C ILE A 87 6.23 13.20 -11.48
N ILE A 88 7.26 14.01 -11.21
CA ILE A 88 8.37 13.56 -10.39
C ILE A 88 7.71 13.24 -9.06
N LYS A 89 7.47 11.95 -8.78
CA LYS A 89 7.00 11.49 -7.47
C LYS A 89 7.84 12.21 -6.44
N ASN A 90 7.22 13.08 -5.65
CA ASN A 90 7.94 13.79 -4.64
C ASN A 90 8.23 12.74 -3.56
N PRO A 91 9.49 12.29 -3.42
CA PRO A 91 9.80 11.24 -2.47
C PRO A 91 9.34 11.72 -1.10
N MET A 92 8.73 10.83 -0.32
CA MET A 92 8.15 11.17 0.97
C MET A 92 9.09 12.05 1.82
N ASN A 93 8.70 13.30 2.07
CA ASN A 93 9.43 14.19 2.97
C ASN A 93 8.72 14.24 4.33
N LEU A 94 9.16 13.37 5.24
CA LEU A 94 8.58 13.26 6.58
C LEU A 94 8.61 14.60 7.34
N THR A 95 9.66 15.42 7.17
CA THR A 95 9.75 16.72 7.85
C THR A 95 8.69 17.71 7.39
N GLU A 96 8.35 17.71 6.10
CA GLU A 96 7.26 18.53 5.58
C GLU A 96 5.90 18.06 6.11
N LEU A 97 5.65 16.74 6.10
CA LEU A 97 4.44 16.15 6.67
C LEU A 97 4.30 16.44 8.17
N GLU A 98 5.39 16.30 8.94
CA GLU A 98 5.44 16.62 10.37
C GLU A 98 5.06 18.09 10.64
N GLN A 99 5.59 19.01 9.83
CA GLN A 99 5.26 20.43 9.94
C GLN A 99 3.82 20.73 9.52
N LYS A 100 3.35 20.15 8.41
CA LYS A 100 2.02 20.39 7.85
C LYS A 100 0.92 19.92 8.78
N TYR A 101 1.06 18.72 9.33
CA TYR A 101 0.05 18.08 10.18
C TYR A 101 0.31 18.26 11.69
N THR A 102 1.38 18.97 12.07
CA THR A 102 1.77 19.20 13.48
C THR A 102 1.91 17.90 14.26
N ILE A 103 2.59 16.93 13.65
CA ILE A 103 2.87 15.61 14.23
C ILE A 103 4.38 15.40 14.35
N GLN A 104 4.77 14.33 15.02
CA GLN A 104 6.13 13.81 14.98
C GLN A 104 6.06 12.31 14.74
N TYR A 105 6.55 11.82 13.60
CA TYR A 105 6.50 10.39 13.30
C TYR A 105 7.28 9.57 14.34
N PRO A 106 6.95 8.30 14.55
CA PRO A 106 7.77 7.42 15.39
C PRO A 106 9.22 7.36 14.90
N GLU A 107 10.16 7.29 15.83
CA GLU A 107 11.60 7.25 15.52
C GLU A 107 11.94 6.08 14.58
N VAL A 108 11.35 4.90 14.83
CA VAL A 108 11.54 3.72 13.97
C VAL A 108 11.09 4.00 12.52
N TYR A 109 9.97 4.70 12.33
CA TYR A 109 9.48 5.04 10.99
C TYR A 109 10.41 6.03 10.27
N ARG A 110 10.94 7.04 10.98
CA ARG A 110 11.97 7.93 10.42
C ARG A 110 13.23 7.19 10.01
N GLN A 111 13.74 6.28 10.84
CA GLN A 111 14.92 5.48 10.53
C GLN A 111 14.69 4.59 9.30
N LEU A 112 13.50 4.01 9.15
CA LEU A 112 13.13 3.24 7.96
C LEU A 112 13.15 4.11 6.69
N ALA A 113 12.60 5.32 6.75
CA ALA A 113 12.67 6.26 5.64
C ALA A 113 14.11 6.65 5.30
N GLU A 114 14.93 6.99 6.29
CA GLU A 114 16.36 7.32 6.11
C GLU A 114 17.17 6.17 5.49
N ASN A 115 16.79 4.92 5.80
CA ASN A 115 17.41 3.71 5.27
C ASN A 115 16.79 3.24 3.94
N ASN A 116 15.92 4.04 3.31
CA ASN A 116 15.23 3.73 2.05
C ASN A 116 14.39 2.45 2.12
N MET A 117 13.86 2.11 3.30
CA MET A 117 13.06 0.90 3.52
C MET A 117 11.60 1.07 3.12
N LEU A 118 11.11 2.29 2.91
CA LEU A 118 9.74 2.53 2.44
C LEU A 118 9.60 2.30 0.92
N ASP A 119 10.72 2.24 0.20
CA ASP A 119 10.73 2.21 -1.26
C ASP A 119 10.59 0.79 -1.82
N TRP A 120 9.41 0.48 -2.34
CA TRP A 120 9.13 -0.74 -3.09
C TRP A 120 9.47 -0.61 -4.59
N GLY A 121 10.07 0.50 -5.01
CA GLY A 121 10.33 0.83 -6.40
C GLY A 121 9.10 1.37 -7.12
N VAL A 122 9.21 1.47 -8.45
CA VAL A 122 8.16 2.07 -9.29
C VAL A 122 7.06 1.04 -9.54
N SER A 123 5.87 1.30 -9.01
CA SER A 123 4.66 0.52 -9.28
C SER A 123 4.34 0.45 -10.77
N GLY A 124 3.76 -0.66 -11.23
CA GLY A 124 3.34 -0.86 -12.61
C GLY A 124 3.04 -2.33 -12.91
N SER A 125 2.43 -2.61 -14.06
CA SER A 125 2.01 -3.96 -14.47
C SER A 125 3.15 -4.99 -14.51
N ASN A 126 4.39 -4.54 -14.76
CA ASN A 126 5.58 -5.39 -14.77
C ASN A 126 6.34 -5.44 -13.43
N TRP A 127 5.84 -4.78 -12.38
CA TRP A 127 6.56 -4.69 -11.10
C TRP A 127 6.93 -6.07 -10.53
N TYR A 128 5.98 -7.01 -10.60
CA TYR A 128 6.18 -8.38 -10.13
C TYR A 128 7.28 -9.14 -10.90
N HIS A 129 7.48 -8.83 -12.18
CA HIS A 129 8.50 -9.49 -13.01
C HIS A 129 9.85 -8.79 -12.96
N ASP A 130 9.88 -7.46 -12.92
CA ASP A 130 11.09 -6.68 -13.11
C ASP A 130 11.69 -6.16 -11.79
N THR A 131 10.85 -5.80 -10.82
CA THR A 131 11.27 -5.14 -9.58
C THR A 131 11.27 -6.13 -8.42
N PHE A 132 10.15 -6.80 -8.19
CA PHE A 132 9.96 -7.71 -7.06
C PHE A 132 11.07 -8.75 -6.88
N PRO A 133 11.55 -9.46 -7.94
CA PRO A 133 12.59 -10.48 -7.75
C PRO A 133 13.92 -9.92 -7.25
N LYS A 134 14.21 -8.65 -7.51
CA LYS A 134 15.42 -7.96 -7.05
C LYS A 134 15.31 -7.58 -5.57
N LEU A 135 14.10 -7.25 -5.11
CA LEU A 135 13.85 -6.85 -3.73
C LEU A 135 14.02 -8.03 -2.76
N LYS A 136 13.72 -9.27 -3.18
CA LYS A 136 13.82 -10.48 -2.31
C LYS A 136 15.18 -10.69 -1.65
N ALA A 137 16.27 -10.24 -2.27
CA ALA A 137 17.62 -10.37 -1.72
C ALA A 137 17.92 -9.40 -0.55
N ASN A 138 17.23 -8.26 -0.51
CA ASN A 138 17.31 -7.26 0.55
C ASN A 138 15.95 -6.56 0.67
N PRO A 139 14.93 -7.24 1.25
CA PRO A 139 13.56 -6.78 1.22
C PRO A 139 13.40 -5.42 1.93
N PRO A 140 12.69 -4.45 1.30
CA PRO A 140 12.24 -3.24 2.00
C PRO A 140 11.22 -3.61 3.08
N LEU A 141 10.74 -2.60 3.80
CA LEU A 141 9.80 -2.76 4.90
C LEU A 141 8.58 -3.58 4.47
N LEU A 142 8.35 -4.69 5.18
CA LEU A 142 7.18 -5.55 5.04
C LEU A 142 6.85 -5.97 3.60
N LEU A 143 7.87 -6.19 2.74
CA LEU A 143 7.67 -6.71 1.38
C LEU A 143 6.83 -8.00 1.36
N PHE A 144 7.03 -8.84 2.38
CA PHE A 144 6.28 -10.06 2.63
C PHE A 144 5.41 -9.93 3.90
N GLY A 145 4.88 -8.73 4.15
CA GLY A 145 3.91 -8.48 5.22
C GLY A 145 2.55 -9.11 4.93
N TYR A 146 1.69 -9.13 5.93
CA TYR A 146 0.35 -9.68 5.81
C TYR A 146 -0.60 -8.63 5.25
N ASP A 147 -0.99 -8.80 3.97
CA ASP A 147 -1.97 -7.98 3.26
C ASP A 147 -1.73 -6.46 3.46
N ILE A 148 -0.56 -5.99 3.00
CA ILE A 148 -0.10 -4.62 3.20
C ILE A 148 0.80 -4.15 2.06
N GLU A 149 0.66 -2.88 1.68
CA GLU A 149 1.46 -2.16 0.70
C GLU A 149 1.96 -0.85 1.31
N ILE A 150 3.28 -0.72 1.46
CA ILE A 150 3.90 0.46 2.06
C ILE A 150 3.91 1.65 1.09
N TRP A 151 3.54 2.83 1.57
CA TRP A 151 3.60 4.06 0.79
C TRP A 151 4.95 4.77 0.92
N ASN A 152 5.49 5.23 -0.21
CA ASN A 152 6.70 6.06 -0.30
C ASN A 152 6.43 7.42 -0.99
N ASP A 153 5.15 7.77 -1.18
CA ASP A 153 4.71 8.93 -1.94
C ASP A 153 4.01 9.95 -1.04
N GLN A 154 4.53 11.17 -0.98
CA GLN A 154 3.95 12.22 -0.16
C GLN A 154 2.56 12.64 -0.66
N GLU A 155 2.36 12.73 -1.97
CA GLU A 155 1.07 13.17 -2.55
C GLU A 155 -0.04 12.17 -2.21
N LEU A 156 0.30 10.88 -2.16
CA LEU A 156 -0.63 9.83 -1.77
C LEU A 156 -1.06 9.97 -0.30
N VAL A 157 -0.11 10.19 0.61
CA VAL A 157 -0.40 10.44 2.04
C VAL A 157 -1.29 11.67 2.20
N GLU A 158 -0.92 12.78 1.56
CA GLU A 158 -1.66 14.04 1.67
C GLU A 158 -3.08 13.92 1.11
N THR A 159 -3.22 13.31 -0.07
CA THR A 159 -4.52 13.07 -0.70
C THR A 159 -5.41 12.19 0.18
N SER A 160 -4.85 11.13 0.77
CA SER A 160 -5.60 10.26 1.66
C SER A 160 -6.07 10.97 2.92
N ILE A 161 -5.25 11.85 3.50
CA ILE A 161 -5.66 12.69 4.65
C ILE A 161 -6.76 13.68 4.26
N ASP A 162 -6.64 14.32 3.10
CA ASP A 162 -7.64 15.26 2.60
C ASP A 162 -8.98 14.56 2.34
N GLU A 163 -8.96 13.35 1.75
CA GLU A 163 -10.16 12.52 1.53
C GLU A 163 -10.78 12.07 2.86
N MET A 164 -9.98 11.56 3.80
CA MET A 164 -10.49 11.19 5.14
C MET A 164 -11.13 12.35 5.91
N SER A 165 -10.75 13.59 5.58
CA SER A 165 -11.27 14.80 6.22
C SER A 165 -12.46 15.40 5.48
N ASP A 166 -12.84 14.87 4.31
CA ASP A 166 -13.97 15.35 3.52
C ASP A 166 -15.30 14.84 4.10
N GLU A 167 -16.27 15.74 4.32
CA GLU A 167 -17.60 15.38 4.81
C GLU A 167 -18.39 14.50 3.82
N GLU A 168 -18.01 14.51 2.54
CA GLU A 168 -18.61 13.66 1.49
C GLU A 168 -17.87 12.32 1.31
N ASP A 169 -16.77 12.08 2.03
CA ASP A 169 -16.08 10.80 1.97
C ASP A 169 -16.95 9.67 2.54
N TYR A 170 -16.93 8.53 1.87
CA TYR A 170 -17.80 7.40 2.20
C TYR A 170 -17.47 6.77 3.56
N ARG A 171 -16.24 6.93 4.07
CA ARG A 171 -15.85 6.46 5.41
C ARG A 171 -16.46 7.34 6.48
N ASN A 172 -16.71 8.62 6.20
CA ASN A 172 -17.30 9.58 7.15
C ASN A 172 -16.59 9.57 8.53
N ILE A 173 -15.26 9.67 8.50
CA ILE A 173 -14.41 9.64 9.70
C ILE A 173 -14.72 10.86 10.57
N HIS A 174 -14.92 10.64 11.87
CA HIS A 174 -15.20 11.73 12.79
C HIS A 174 -13.98 12.67 12.88
N PRO A 175 -14.17 14.01 12.82
CA PRO A 175 -13.07 14.99 12.76
C PRO A 175 -12.22 15.10 14.04
N ASP A 176 -12.52 14.31 15.07
CA ASP A 176 -11.75 14.28 16.32
C ASP A 176 -10.61 13.24 16.27
N TYR A 177 -10.63 12.34 15.28
CA TYR A 177 -9.51 11.42 15.05
C TYR A 177 -8.39 12.11 14.27
N GLN A 178 -7.16 11.79 14.64
CA GLN A 178 -5.96 12.28 13.95
C GLN A 178 -5.21 11.11 13.32
N PHE A 179 -5.78 10.57 12.23
CA PHE A 179 -5.18 9.47 11.47
C PHE A 179 -4.22 9.98 10.40
N ILE A 180 -3.05 9.35 10.32
CA ILE A 180 -2.05 9.62 9.29
C ILE A 180 -1.69 8.27 8.63
N PRO A 181 -2.21 8.01 7.42
CA PRO A 181 -2.03 6.73 6.74
C PRO A 181 -0.61 6.59 6.22
N PHE A 182 -0.10 5.36 6.21
CA PHE A 182 1.25 5.04 5.72
C PHE A 182 1.29 3.80 4.81
N ALA A 183 0.19 3.06 4.75
CA ALA A 183 0.04 1.87 3.93
C ALA A 183 -1.45 1.58 3.69
N GLN A 184 -1.72 0.71 2.72
CA GLN A 184 -3.04 0.16 2.45
C GLN A 184 -2.93 -1.34 2.14
N ASN A 185 -4.05 -2.04 2.03
CA ASN A 185 -4.08 -3.35 1.38
C ASN A 185 -4.74 -3.30 0.00
N GLY A 186 -4.82 -4.45 -0.69
CA GLY A 186 -5.42 -4.55 -2.02
C GLY A 186 -6.92 -4.28 -2.06
N ALA A 187 -7.61 -4.32 -0.92
CA ALA A 187 -9.03 -3.98 -0.79
C ALA A 187 -9.28 -2.47 -0.62
N GLY A 188 -8.23 -1.68 -0.33
CA GLY A 188 -8.33 -0.26 -0.04
C GLY A 188 -8.49 0.06 1.46
N ASP A 189 -8.32 -0.93 2.34
CA ASP A 189 -8.25 -0.72 3.77
C ASP A 189 -6.95 -0.01 4.12
N LEU A 190 -6.99 0.89 5.11
CA LEU A 190 -5.85 1.72 5.48
C LEU A 190 -5.18 1.23 6.76
N TYR A 191 -3.85 1.34 6.78
CA TYR A 191 -3.06 1.31 7.99
C TYR A 191 -2.58 2.72 8.31
N ALA A 192 -2.91 3.20 9.51
CA ALA A 192 -2.64 4.57 9.91
C ALA A 192 -2.02 4.67 11.30
N PHE A 193 -1.23 5.72 11.50
CA PHE A 193 -0.84 6.19 12.82
C PHE A 193 -2.00 6.97 13.44
N GLN A 194 -2.37 6.65 14.68
CA GLN A 194 -3.40 7.36 15.44
C GLN A 194 -2.78 8.35 16.43
N PHE A 195 -2.59 9.60 15.99
CA PHE A 195 -1.86 10.62 16.77
C PHE A 195 -2.65 11.16 17.97
N ASP A 196 -3.98 11.11 17.93
CA ASP A 196 -4.84 11.49 19.07
C ASP A 196 -4.67 10.54 20.28
N LEU A 197 -4.13 9.33 20.06
CA LEU A 197 -3.77 8.37 21.12
C LEU A 197 -2.26 8.31 21.40
N GLN A 198 -1.47 9.27 20.91
CA GLN A 198 -0.03 9.30 21.17
C GLN A 198 0.25 9.39 22.69
N ASN A 199 1.14 8.53 23.18
CA ASN A 199 1.56 8.51 24.57
C ASN A 199 3.07 8.30 24.70
N ASN A 200 3.75 9.21 25.42
CA ASN A 200 5.21 9.19 25.61
C ASN A 200 6.04 9.05 24.32
N GLY A 201 5.54 9.58 23.20
CA GLY A 201 6.20 9.52 21.90
C GLY A 201 5.86 8.27 21.08
N GLU A 202 5.20 7.28 21.66
CA GLU A 202 4.67 6.12 20.95
C GLU A 202 3.32 6.45 20.33
N VAL A 203 3.14 6.07 19.07
CA VAL A 203 1.92 6.32 18.30
C VAL A 203 1.34 4.97 17.90
N PRO A 204 0.10 4.64 18.34
CA PRO A 204 -0.56 3.41 17.95
C PRO A 204 -0.75 3.30 16.45
N VAL A 205 -0.75 2.06 15.95
CA VAL A 205 -1.11 1.74 14.58
C VAL A 205 -2.52 1.16 14.56
N VAL A 206 -3.36 1.70 13.69
CA VAL A 206 -4.76 1.30 13.52
C VAL A 206 -5.00 0.78 12.11
N PHE A 207 -5.86 -0.23 12.00
CA PHE A 207 -6.46 -0.71 10.76
C PHE A 207 -7.83 -0.06 10.58
N ILE A 208 -8.08 0.51 9.41
CA ILE A 208 -9.32 1.19 9.05
C ILE A 208 -9.90 0.48 7.81
N PRO A 209 -10.91 -0.37 7.98
CA PRO A 209 -11.59 -0.99 6.85
C PRO A 209 -12.23 0.05 5.94
N HIS A 210 -12.30 -0.25 4.64
CA HIS A 210 -13.00 0.60 3.68
C HIS A 210 -14.53 0.36 3.69
N ASP A 211 -15.01 -0.80 4.14
CA ASP A 211 -16.43 -1.20 4.06
C ASP A 211 -17.11 -1.43 5.42
N ASP A 212 -16.45 -1.11 6.53
CA ASP A 212 -16.97 -1.23 7.90
C ASP A 212 -16.65 0.04 8.71
N GLU A 213 -17.52 0.43 9.63
CA GLU A 213 -17.35 1.63 10.47
C GLU A 213 -16.46 1.38 11.70
N GLU A 214 -16.03 0.13 11.94
CA GLU A 214 -15.18 -0.25 13.07
C GLU A 214 -13.70 -0.37 12.68
N ALA A 215 -12.86 0.50 13.26
CA ALA A 215 -11.41 0.41 13.17
C ALA A 215 -10.85 -0.47 14.30
N GLU A 216 -9.68 -1.07 14.10
CA GLU A 216 -9.01 -1.93 15.08
C GLU A 216 -7.58 -1.45 15.38
N ILE A 217 -7.24 -1.29 16.66
CA ILE A 217 -5.88 -0.90 17.05
C ILE A 217 -4.97 -2.13 17.08
N LEU A 218 -4.02 -2.19 16.15
CA LEU A 218 -3.18 -3.36 15.91
C LEU A 218 -1.95 -3.42 16.81
N ALA A 219 -1.39 -2.26 17.19
CA ALA A 219 -0.19 -2.17 18.01
C ALA A 219 -0.09 -0.80 18.70
N GLY A 220 0.59 -0.76 19.85
CA GLY A 220 0.83 0.50 20.58
C GLY A 220 1.96 1.36 20.02
N ASN A 221 2.78 0.80 19.13
CA ASN A 221 3.89 1.48 18.46
C ASN A 221 4.24 0.79 17.14
N PHE A 222 5.08 1.43 16.33
CA PHE A 222 5.41 0.93 15.00
C PHE A 222 6.31 -0.31 15.00
N GLN A 223 7.22 -0.47 15.97
CA GLN A 223 8.06 -1.67 16.08
C GLN A 223 7.20 -2.91 16.33
N ASP A 224 6.23 -2.81 17.23
CA ASP A 224 5.30 -3.89 17.56
C ASP A 224 4.39 -4.22 16.38
N PHE A 225 3.98 -3.22 15.60
CA PHE A 225 3.27 -3.42 14.35
C PHE A 225 4.10 -4.22 13.33
N ILE A 226 5.39 -3.86 13.14
CA ILE A 226 6.31 -4.62 12.27
C ILE A 226 6.39 -6.08 12.72
N PHE A 227 6.60 -6.30 14.01
CA PHE A 227 6.69 -7.66 14.56
C PHE A 227 5.41 -8.46 14.33
N ARG A 228 4.24 -7.85 14.57
CA ARG A 228 2.94 -8.46 14.32
C ARG A 228 2.78 -8.87 12.85
N GLN A 229 3.06 -7.95 11.93
CA GLN A 229 2.97 -8.19 10.48
C GLN A 229 3.88 -9.33 9.99
N LEU A 230 5.08 -9.44 10.55
CA LEU A 230 6.02 -10.52 10.25
C LEU A 230 5.59 -11.90 10.80
N LEU A 231 4.75 -11.92 11.84
CA LEU A 231 4.19 -13.15 12.40
C LEU A 231 2.92 -13.58 11.68
N GLU A 232 2.00 -12.64 11.46
CA GLU A 232 0.73 -12.90 10.77
C GLU A 232 0.98 -13.35 9.33
N SER A 233 2.06 -12.89 8.67
CA SER A 233 2.35 -13.32 7.30
C SER A 233 2.71 -14.79 7.16
N VAL A 234 3.00 -15.51 8.24
CA VAL A 234 3.38 -16.94 8.20
C VAL A 234 2.35 -17.88 8.86
N THR A 235 1.14 -17.37 9.16
CA THR A 235 0.02 -18.21 9.63
C THR A 235 -0.66 -18.96 8.50
N GLU A 236 -0.66 -18.36 7.31
CA GLU A 236 -1.29 -18.89 6.11
C GLU A 236 -0.33 -18.65 4.95
N ILE A 237 0.14 -19.73 4.35
CA ILE A 237 1.13 -19.74 3.27
C ILE A 237 0.57 -20.58 2.14
N ASP A 238 0.31 -19.92 1.02
CA ASP A 238 -0.27 -20.52 -0.19
C ASP A 238 0.33 -19.89 -1.46
N GLU A 239 -0.17 -20.28 -2.63
CA GLU A 239 0.32 -19.78 -3.92
C GLU A 239 0.10 -18.28 -4.14
N ASP A 240 -0.80 -17.65 -3.39
CA ASP A 240 -1.09 -16.21 -3.45
C ASP A 240 -0.17 -15.40 -2.51
N SER A 241 0.53 -16.07 -1.59
CA SER A 241 1.48 -15.44 -0.68
C SER A 241 2.68 -14.87 -1.45
N MET A 242 2.99 -13.58 -1.23
CA MET A 242 4.06 -12.87 -1.96
C MET A 242 5.43 -13.55 -1.89
N PHE A 243 5.73 -14.25 -0.79
CA PHE A 243 7.00 -14.93 -0.56
C PHE A 243 6.96 -16.43 -0.87
N TYR A 244 5.85 -16.92 -1.44
CA TYR A 244 5.71 -18.31 -1.84
C TYR A 244 6.77 -18.69 -2.86
N GLU A 245 7.29 -19.91 -2.69
CA GLU A 245 8.24 -20.53 -3.59
C GLU A 245 7.90 -22.02 -3.65
N GLU A 246 8.11 -22.66 -4.81
CA GLU A 246 7.85 -24.11 -4.97
C GLU A 246 8.69 -24.97 -4.02
N GLU A 247 9.89 -24.48 -3.67
CA GLU A 247 10.83 -25.16 -2.78
C GLU A 247 10.84 -24.45 -1.42
N GLU A 248 10.53 -25.17 -0.35
CA GLU A 248 10.49 -24.64 1.03
C GLU A 248 11.80 -23.94 1.43
N GLU A 249 12.95 -24.40 0.92
CA GLU A 249 14.25 -23.79 1.18
C GLU A 249 14.33 -22.34 0.65
N ASN A 250 13.73 -22.07 -0.52
CA ASN A 250 13.69 -20.73 -1.10
C ASN A 250 12.71 -19.82 -0.33
N LEU A 251 11.59 -20.38 0.11
CA LEU A 251 10.63 -19.69 0.97
C LEU A 251 11.32 -19.25 2.28
N LYS A 252 11.99 -20.18 2.96
CA LYS A 252 12.76 -19.88 4.19
C LYS A 252 13.85 -18.85 3.91
N GLN A 253 14.53 -18.93 2.77
CA GLN A 253 15.53 -17.93 2.39
C GLN A 253 14.93 -16.53 2.26
N ASN A 254 13.73 -16.39 1.69
CA ASN A 254 13.01 -15.12 1.61
C ASN A 254 12.65 -14.58 3.01
N LEU A 255 12.09 -15.44 3.88
CA LEU A 255 11.75 -15.08 5.26
C LEU A 255 12.97 -14.60 6.05
N PHE A 256 14.11 -15.30 5.96
CA PHE A 256 15.33 -14.89 6.64
C PHE A 256 15.99 -13.64 6.03
N ASN A 257 15.84 -13.41 4.73
CA ASN A 257 16.28 -12.15 4.13
C ASN A 257 15.46 -10.97 4.66
N GLN A 258 14.13 -11.14 4.77
CA GLN A 258 13.27 -10.13 5.36
C GLN A 258 13.61 -9.90 6.84
N LEU A 259 13.73 -10.95 7.65
CA LEU A 259 14.11 -10.81 9.05
C LEU A 259 15.42 -10.02 9.19
N LYS A 260 16.44 -10.35 8.39
CA LYS A 260 17.74 -9.67 8.41
C LYS A 260 17.65 -8.17 8.15
N THR A 261 16.79 -7.71 7.23
CA THR A 261 16.62 -6.27 6.97
C THR A 261 15.80 -5.58 8.06
N HIS A 262 15.01 -6.33 8.83
CA HIS A 262 14.14 -5.83 9.89
C HIS A 262 14.76 -5.88 11.29
N GLU A 263 15.79 -6.71 11.52
CA GLU A 263 16.50 -6.82 12.82
C GLU A 263 16.85 -5.46 13.48
N PRO A 264 17.32 -4.43 12.76
CA PRO A 264 17.64 -3.14 13.38
C PRO A 264 16.45 -2.42 14.05
N TYR A 265 15.22 -2.80 13.70
CA TYR A 265 13.99 -2.13 14.12
C TYR A 265 13.15 -2.97 15.09
N LEU A 266 13.69 -4.10 15.57
CA LEU A 266 13.00 -5.05 16.43
C LEU A 266 13.75 -5.24 17.75
N THR A 267 13.05 -5.64 18.81
CA THR A 267 13.74 -6.11 20.02
C THR A 267 14.44 -7.45 19.79
N ALA A 268 15.48 -7.71 20.60
CA ALA A 268 16.13 -9.02 20.62
C ALA A 268 15.15 -10.19 20.88
N LYS A 269 14.09 -9.95 21.66
CA LYS A 269 13.09 -10.99 21.95
C LYS A 269 12.19 -11.28 20.75
N GLN A 270 11.75 -10.23 20.05
CA GLN A 270 10.97 -10.36 18.81
C GLN A 270 11.77 -11.10 17.73
N ILE A 271 13.07 -10.76 17.58
CA ILE A 271 13.97 -11.44 16.65
C ILE A 271 14.11 -12.93 17.01
N GLU A 272 14.30 -13.27 18.29
CA GLU A 272 14.38 -14.67 18.74
C GLU A 272 13.13 -15.48 18.39
N ILE A 273 11.94 -14.89 18.60
CA ILE A 273 10.65 -15.54 18.30
C ILE A 273 10.52 -15.79 16.79
N LEU A 274 10.72 -14.75 15.97
CA LEU A 274 10.64 -14.87 14.50
C LEU A 274 11.63 -15.89 13.98
N ASN A 275 12.87 -15.85 14.45
CA ASN A 275 13.91 -16.80 14.04
C ASN A 275 13.52 -18.25 14.41
N THR A 276 12.92 -18.46 15.57
CA THR A 276 12.45 -19.78 16.01
C THR A 276 11.29 -20.28 15.14
N ILE A 277 10.33 -19.42 14.79
CA ILE A 277 9.19 -19.78 13.95
C ILE A 277 9.64 -20.07 12.51
N TYR A 278 10.50 -19.23 11.93
CA TYR A 278 10.96 -19.37 10.55
C TYR A 278 11.84 -20.63 10.31
N GLN A 279 12.32 -21.28 11.37
CA GLN A 279 13.02 -22.56 11.30
C GLN A 279 12.10 -23.78 11.29
N ARG A 280 10.80 -23.61 11.60
CA ARG A 280 9.85 -24.72 11.63
C ARG A 280 9.61 -25.24 10.22
N ASP A 281 9.14 -26.48 10.14
CA ASP A 281 8.62 -27.03 8.89
C ASP A 281 7.18 -26.54 8.70
N LEU A 282 6.77 -26.38 7.43
CA LEU A 282 5.37 -26.13 7.10
C LEU A 282 4.49 -27.26 7.64
N PHE A 283 3.32 -26.90 8.16
CA PHE A 283 2.32 -27.86 8.58
C PHE A 283 0.91 -27.39 8.28
N GLU A 284 0.07 -28.35 7.90
CA GLU A 284 -1.36 -28.15 7.74
C GLU A 284 -2.06 -28.09 9.10
N TYR A 285 -3.02 -27.19 9.25
CA TYR A 285 -3.89 -27.12 10.41
C TYR A 285 -5.29 -26.61 10.04
N THR A 286 -6.26 -26.86 10.94
CA THR A 286 -7.61 -26.34 10.81
C THR A 286 -7.79 -25.15 11.73
N TYR A 287 -8.11 -23.99 11.17
CA TYR A 287 -8.46 -22.81 11.95
C TYR A 287 -9.98 -22.70 12.11
N LYS A 288 -10.43 -22.29 13.30
CA LYS A 288 -11.84 -22.06 13.62
C LYS A 288 -12.06 -20.57 13.76
N VAL A 289 -12.79 -20.00 12.82
CA VAL A 289 -13.11 -18.57 12.87
C VAL A 289 -14.18 -18.28 13.94
N PRO A 290 -14.24 -17.04 14.47
CA PRO A 290 -15.17 -16.68 15.55
C PRO A 290 -16.66 -16.91 15.24
N ASN A 291 -17.05 -16.89 13.96
CA ASN A 291 -18.43 -17.14 13.53
C ASN A 291 -18.84 -18.64 13.61
N GLY A 292 -17.90 -19.53 13.96
CA GLY A 292 -18.12 -20.96 14.14
C GLY A 292 -17.83 -21.82 12.91
N SER A 293 -17.50 -21.24 11.75
CA SER A 293 -16.96 -22.01 10.63
C SER A 293 -15.48 -22.34 10.84
N SER A 294 -14.93 -23.16 9.95
CA SER A 294 -13.52 -23.53 9.97
C SER A 294 -13.01 -23.75 8.56
N PHE A 295 -11.71 -23.54 8.36
CA PHE A 295 -11.02 -23.84 7.11
C PHE A 295 -9.68 -24.52 7.39
N GLU A 296 -9.18 -25.25 6.41
CA GLU A 296 -7.84 -25.85 6.42
C GLU A 296 -6.87 -24.86 5.77
N THR A 297 -5.68 -24.73 6.34
CA THR A 297 -4.61 -23.85 5.86
C THR A 297 -3.25 -24.45 6.22
N GLU A 298 -2.17 -23.91 5.66
CA GLU A 298 -0.79 -24.33 5.90
C GLU A 298 0.03 -23.13 6.37
N GLY A 299 0.95 -23.34 7.32
CA GLY A 299 1.81 -22.26 7.81
C GLY A 299 2.96 -22.75 8.68
N LEU A 300 3.71 -21.81 9.25
CA LEU A 300 4.80 -22.08 10.21
C LEU A 300 4.35 -21.95 11.67
N VAL A 301 3.17 -21.39 11.89
CA VAL A 301 2.57 -21.09 13.18
C VAL A 301 1.05 -21.00 13.00
N THR A 302 0.26 -21.32 14.01
CA THR A 302 -1.20 -21.19 13.91
C THR A 302 -1.65 -19.77 14.24
N PHE A 303 -2.83 -19.36 13.75
CA PHE A 303 -3.49 -18.12 14.19
C PHE A 303 -3.60 -18.02 15.72
N ASP A 304 -4.01 -19.11 16.39
CA ASP A 304 -4.13 -19.14 17.87
C ASP A 304 -2.76 -18.90 18.55
N GLU A 305 -1.67 -19.50 18.04
CA GLU A 305 -0.33 -19.30 18.61
C GLU A 305 0.16 -17.86 18.36
N VAL A 306 -0.12 -17.28 17.20
CA VAL A 306 0.19 -15.86 16.92
C VAL A 306 -0.58 -14.94 17.86
N GLU A 307 -1.87 -15.19 18.10
CA GLU A 307 -2.67 -14.42 19.06
C GLU A 307 -2.07 -14.50 20.48
N GLU A 308 -1.65 -15.69 20.92
CA GLU A 308 -0.98 -15.88 22.21
C GLU A 308 0.35 -15.11 22.29
N ILE A 309 1.17 -15.15 21.23
CA ILE A 309 2.44 -14.42 21.15
C ILE A 309 2.18 -12.92 21.18
N ILE A 310 1.22 -12.42 20.39
CA ILE A 310 0.85 -11.01 20.34
C ILE A 310 0.44 -10.52 21.73
N ASN A 311 -0.49 -11.22 22.38
CA ASN A 311 -0.96 -10.84 23.73
C ASN A 311 0.15 -10.87 24.79
N GLN A 312 1.19 -11.69 24.60
CA GLN A 312 2.33 -11.76 25.52
C GLN A 312 3.41 -10.71 25.24
N GLN A 313 3.67 -10.40 23.97
CA GLN A 313 4.77 -9.54 23.56
C GLN A 313 4.36 -8.07 23.39
N LEU A 314 3.13 -7.81 22.94
CA LEU A 314 2.59 -6.46 22.74
C LEU A 314 1.84 -6.05 24.01
N SER A 315 2.55 -5.54 25.01
CA SER A 315 1.93 -5.05 26.24
C SER A 315 1.36 -3.64 26.02
N PHE A 316 0.11 -3.55 25.55
CA PHE A 316 -0.56 -2.28 25.26
C PHE A 316 -2.05 -2.32 25.65
N GLU A 317 -2.55 -1.25 26.27
CA GLU A 317 -3.89 -1.21 26.89
C GLU A 317 -5.04 -1.24 25.89
N HIS A 318 -4.82 -0.79 24.65
CA HIS A 318 -5.83 -0.77 23.60
C HIS A 318 -5.59 -1.83 22.52
N LEU A 319 -4.71 -2.81 22.75
CA LEU A 319 -4.42 -3.86 21.78
C LEU A 319 -5.71 -4.58 21.35
N ASN A 320 -5.92 -4.70 20.05
CA ASN A 320 -7.09 -5.32 19.40
C ASN A 320 -8.43 -4.67 19.80
N ARG A 321 -8.41 -3.46 20.37
CA ARG A 321 -9.63 -2.71 20.67
C ARG A 321 -10.24 -2.25 19.35
N ARG A 322 -11.51 -2.60 19.15
CA ARG A 322 -12.35 -2.06 18.09
C ARG A 322 -13.11 -0.83 18.54
N PHE A 323 -13.31 0.12 17.65
CA PHE A 323 -14.08 1.34 17.90
C PHE A 323 -14.70 1.88 16.62
N ASN A 324 -15.90 2.46 16.74
CA ASN A 324 -16.56 3.10 15.61
C ASN A 324 -15.88 4.46 15.32
N TYR A 325 -15.26 4.59 14.15
CA TYR A 325 -14.51 5.78 13.77
C TYR A 325 -15.37 6.90 13.18
N THR A 326 -16.67 6.67 13.00
CA THR A 326 -17.65 7.70 12.59
C THR A 326 -18.24 8.44 13.81
N GLU A 327 -18.05 7.90 15.01
CA GLU A 327 -18.42 8.54 16.28
C GLU A 327 -17.20 9.20 16.93
N SER A 328 -17.43 10.22 17.76
CA SER A 328 -16.34 10.86 18.51
C SER A 328 -15.58 9.83 19.39
N PRO A 329 -14.25 9.97 19.54
CA PRO A 329 -13.45 9.05 20.34
C PRO A 329 -14.01 8.92 21.76
N LYS A 330 -14.25 7.68 22.19
CA LYS A 330 -14.69 7.40 23.57
C LYS A 330 -13.45 7.34 24.48
N PRO A 331 -13.43 8.12 25.58
CA PRO A 331 -12.28 8.22 26.48
C PRO A 331 -11.90 6.89 27.13
#